data_AF-A0A954N2Y0-F1
#
_entry.id   AF-A0A954N2Y0-F1
#
_cell.length_a   1.000
_cell.length_b   1.000
_cell.length_c   1.000
_cell.angle_alpha   90.00
_cell.angle_beta   90.00
_cell.angle_gamma   90.00
#
_symmetry.space_group_name_H-M   'P 1'
#
loop_
_entity.id
_entity.type
_entity.pdbx_description
1 polymer ?
#
loop_
_entity_poly.entity_id
_entity_poly.type
_entity_poly.pdbx_seq_one_letter_code
_entity_poly.pdbx_strand_id
1 'polypeptide(L)'
;MNQEASPLLNSKVPSGPMATRWDRYKFDLKLVSPTNKRKYTIIVIGTGLAGASAAASLAELGYNVHAVTLHDSPRRAHSIAAQGGINAAKNYPNDGDSIWRLFYDTVKGGDYRAREANVYRLAQISNNIIDQCVAQGVPFAREYGGTLANRSFGGAQVSRTFYCRGQTGQ
;
A
#
# COMPACT_ATOMS: atom_id res chain seq x y z
N MET A 1 38.79 -12.54 -21.86
CA MET A 1 37.58 -13.13 -21.24
C MET A 1 36.75 -11.98 -20.70
N ASN A 2 35.94 -11.37 -21.56
CA ASN A 2 35.15 -10.18 -21.23
C ASN A 2 33.89 -10.66 -20.50
N GLN A 3 33.79 -10.34 -19.21
CA GLN A 3 32.53 -10.49 -18.47
C GLN A 3 31.57 -9.42 -18.99
N GLU A 4 30.54 -9.85 -19.72
CA GLU A 4 29.41 -9.00 -20.07
C GLU A 4 28.77 -8.48 -18.78
N ALA A 5 28.86 -7.17 -18.55
CA ALA A 5 28.18 -6.52 -17.45
C ALA A 5 26.68 -6.81 -17.57
N SER A 6 26.12 -7.45 -16.55
CA SER A 6 24.67 -7.69 -16.44
C SER A 6 23.90 -6.41 -16.76
N PRO A 7 22.82 -6.47 -17.57
CA PRO A 7 22.10 -5.28 -17.99
C PRO A 7 21.64 -4.48 -16.77
N LEU A 8 22.05 -3.21 -16.70
CA LEU A 8 21.62 -2.27 -15.66
C LEU A 8 20.09 -2.26 -15.60
N LEU A 9 19.53 -2.82 -14.53
CA LEU A 9 18.08 -2.91 -14.34
C LEU A 9 17.51 -1.49 -14.19
N ASN A 10 16.74 -1.04 -15.19
CA ASN A 10 16.05 0.24 -15.11
C ASN A 10 14.89 0.15 -14.11
N SER A 11 15.04 0.81 -12.98
CA SER A 11 14.05 0.80 -11.89
C SER A 11 12.83 1.69 -12.13
N LYS A 12 12.86 2.56 -13.16
CA LYS A 12 11.80 3.54 -13.51
C LYS A 12 11.32 4.38 -12.32
N VAL A 13 12.18 4.61 -11.33
CA VAL A 13 11.84 5.46 -10.18
C VAL A 13 11.94 6.93 -10.59
N PRO A 14 11.11 7.83 -10.03
CA PRO A 14 11.24 9.26 -10.31
C PRO A 14 12.59 9.80 -9.85
N SER A 15 13.05 10.89 -10.45
CA SER A 15 14.34 11.52 -10.12
C SER A 15 14.25 12.37 -8.84
N GLY A 16 15.41 12.76 -8.29
CA GLY A 16 15.51 13.67 -7.15
C GLY A 16 15.66 13.00 -5.77
N PRO A 17 15.71 13.80 -4.69
CA PRO A 17 15.95 13.32 -3.32
C PRO A 17 14.83 12.40 -2.85
N MET A 18 15.17 11.29 -2.17
CA MET A 18 14.21 10.26 -1.77
C MET A 18 12.99 10.80 -1.03
N ALA A 19 13.20 11.71 -0.08
CA ALA A 19 12.15 12.25 0.77
C ALA A 19 11.04 13.02 0.01
N THR A 20 11.38 13.66 -1.11
CA THR A 20 10.46 14.50 -1.90
C THR A 20 10.17 13.95 -3.29
N ARG A 21 10.85 12.86 -3.67
CA ARG A 21 10.80 12.23 -4.99
C ARG A 21 9.37 11.98 -5.48
N TRP A 22 8.55 11.35 -4.63
CA TRP A 22 7.19 10.96 -5.01
C TRP A 22 6.20 12.11 -4.96
N ASP A 23 6.43 13.11 -4.11
CA ASP A 23 5.59 14.31 -4.05
C ASP A 23 5.80 15.17 -5.30
N ARG A 24 7.06 15.36 -5.71
CA ARG A 24 7.40 16.02 -6.98
C ARG A 24 6.81 15.28 -8.16
N TYR A 25 7.02 13.96 -8.22
CA TYR A 25 6.45 13.13 -9.27
C TYR A 25 4.93 13.27 -9.36
N LYS A 26 4.22 13.25 -8.22
CA LYS A 26 2.76 13.44 -8.19
C LYS A 26 2.33 14.81 -8.73
N PHE A 27 3.10 15.86 -8.46
CA PHE A 27 2.85 17.22 -8.96
C PHE A 27 3.08 17.32 -10.47
N ASP A 28 4.12 16.67 -10.99
CA ASP A 28 4.51 16.73 -12.41
C ASP A 28 3.62 15.85 -13.31
N LEU A 29 2.77 14.98 -12.74
CA LEU A 29 1.87 14.11 -13.50
C LEU A 29 0.80 14.92 -14.23
N LYS A 30 0.64 14.64 -15.52
CA LYS A 30 -0.43 15.22 -16.34
C LYS A 30 -1.79 14.76 -15.81
N LEU A 31 -2.64 15.73 -15.46
CA LEU A 31 -4.00 15.46 -15.01
C LEU A 31 -4.90 15.05 -16.19
N VAL A 32 -5.74 14.06 -15.96
CA VAL A 32 -6.76 13.62 -16.93
C VAL A 32 -8.11 14.18 -16.52
N SER A 33 -8.76 14.93 -17.43
CA SER A 33 -10.09 15.49 -17.18
C SER A 33 -11.15 14.39 -17.02
N PRO A 34 -12.18 14.59 -16.17
CA PRO A 34 -13.22 13.58 -15.93
C PRO A 34 -13.88 13.03 -17.20
N THR A 35 -14.15 13.89 -18.18
CA THR A 35 -14.73 13.50 -19.48
C THR A 35 -13.83 12.56 -20.27
N ASN A 36 -12.51 12.73 -20.18
CA ASN A 36 -11.55 11.89 -20.89
C ASN A 36 -11.30 10.55 -20.17
N LYS A 37 -11.57 10.44 -18.86
CA LYS A 37 -11.34 9.19 -18.11
C LYS A 37 -12.16 8.01 -18.65
N ARG A 38 -13.40 8.26 -19.09
CA ARG A 38 -14.29 7.24 -19.67
C ARG A 38 -13.79 6.65 -21.00
N LYS A 39 -12.88 7.35 -21.69
CA LYS A 39 -12.29 6.88 -22.95
C LYS A 39 -11.23 5.80 -22.73
N TYR A 40 -10.70 5.70 -21.51
CA TYR A 40 -9.69 4.70 -21.17
C TYR A 40 -10.36 3.49 -20.53
N THR A 41 -10.03 2.32 -21.09
CA THR A 41 -10.43 1.03 -20.55
C THR A 41 -9.24 0.40 -19.84
N ILE A 42 -9.42 0.01 -18.58
CA ILE A 42 -8.40 -0.57 -17.72
C ILE A 42 -8.81 -2.01 -17.42
N ILE A 43 -7.91 -2.95 -17.69
CA ILE A 43 -8.11 -4.36 -17.35
C ILE A 43 -7.25 -4.67 -16.12
N VAL A 44 -7.91 -5.08 -15.04
CA VAL A 44 -7.26 -5.52 -13.80
C VAL A 44 -7.34 -7.03 -13.73
N ILE A 45 -6.18 -7.68 -13.76
CA ILE A 45 -6.07 -9.15 -13.67
C ILE A 45 -5.75 -9.50 -12.22
N GLY A 46 -6.67 -10.23 -11.59
CA GLY A 46 -6.59 -10.63 -10.18
C GLY A 46 -7.48 -9.76 -9.29
N THR A 47 -8.27 -10.41 -8.43
CA THR A 47 -9.23 -9.76 -7.52
C THR A 47 -8.83 -9.91 -6.05
N GLY A 48 -7.53 -10.08 -5.76
CA GLY A 48 -7.01 -9.99 -4.39
C GLY A 48 -7.03 -8.55 -3.86
N LEU A 49 -6.49 -8.30 -2.66
CA LEU A 49 -6.51 -6.97 -2.04
C LEU A 49 -5.99 -5.87 -2.99
N ALA A 50 -4.82 -6.08 -3.61
CA ALA A 50 -4.25 -5.09 -4.52
C ALA A 50 -5.13 -4.82 -5.75
N GLY A 51 -5.62 -5.88 -6.40
CA GLY A 51 -6.40 -5.76 -7.63
C GLY A 51 -7.80 -5.21 -7.38
N ALA A 52 -8.50 -5.70 -6.35
CA ALA A 52 -9.82 -5.19 -5.97
C ALA A 52 -9.75 -3.72 -5.53
N SER A 53 -8.77 -3.35 -4.70
CA SER A 53 -8.59 -1.95 -4.29
C SER A 53 -8.24 -1.04 -5.47
N ALA A 54 -7.36 -1.47 -6.37
CA ALA A 54 -7.03 -0.71 -7.57
C ALA A 54 -8.24 -0.54 -8.50
N ALA A 55 -8.99 -1.62 -8.74
CA ALA A 55 -10.18 -1.60 -9.57
C ALA A 55 -11.26 -0.66 -8.99
N ALA A 56 -11.51 -0.75 -7.68
CA ALA A 56 -12.47 0.12 -6.99
C ALA A 56 -12.08 1.60 -7.08
N SER A 57 -10.83 1.94 -6.76
CA SER A 57 -10.36 3.34 -6.81
C SER A 57 -10.33 3.90 -8.24
N LEU A 58 -10.01 3.08 -9.25
CA LEU A 58 -10.05 3.52 -10.65
C LEU A 58 -11.50 3.67 -11.15
N ALA A 59 -12.41 2.78 -10.76
CA ALA A 59 -13.82 2.90 -11.09
C ALA A 59 -14.45 4.15 -10.44
N GLU A 60 -14.13 4.43 -9.18
CA GLU A 60 -14.58 5.64 -8.47
C GLU A 60 -14.13 6.94 -9.16
N LEU A 61 -12.93 6.92 -9.77
CA LEU A 61 -12.43 8.06 -10.56
C LEU A 61 -13.15 8.24 -11.90
N GLY A 62 -13.97 7.28 -12.35
CA GLY A 62 -14.75 7.32 -13.59
C GLY A 62 -14.10 6.65 -14.80
N TYR A 63 -13.11 5.77 -14.60
CA TYR A 63 -12.54 4.94 -15.66
C TYR A 63 -13.44 3.73 -15.97
N ASN A 64 -13.38 3.22 -17.21
CA ASN A 64 -13.99 1.94 -17.53
C ASN A 64 -13.07 0.80 -17.07
N VAL A 65 -13.47 0.03 -16.06
CA VAL A 65 -12.60 -0.99 -15.44
C VAL A 65 -13.21 -2.39 -15.59
N HIS A 66 -12.44 -3.31 -16.16
CA HIS A 66 -12.74 -4.74 -16.20
C HIS A 66 -11.88 -5.46 -15.17
N ALA A 67 -12.49 -6.00 -14.12
CA ALA A 67 -11.81 -6.86 -13.15
C ALA A 67 -11.98 -8.33 -13.54
N VAL A 68 -10.88 -9.01 -13.83
CA VAL A 68 -10.86 -10.41 -14.28
C VAL A 68 -10.21 -11.26 -13.20
N THR A 69 -10.85 -12.37 -12.84
CA THR A 69 -10.31 -13.35 -11.90
C THR A 69 -10.40 -14.75 -12.46
N LEU A 70 -9.41 -15.58 -12.15
CA LEU A 70 -9.41 -17.00 -12.51
C LEU A 70 -10.29 -17.82 -11.56
N HIS A 71 -10.54 -17.32 -10.34
CA HIS A 71 -11.24 -18.05 -9.30
C HIS A 71 -12.76 -18.01 -9.48
N ASP A 72 -13.46 -19.04 -9.00
CA ASP A 72 -14.93 -19.11 -8.98
C ASP A 72 -15.58 -17.90 -8.29
N SER A 73 -14.88 -17.28 -7.34
CA SER A 73 -15.33 -16.08 -6.65
C SER A 73 -14.16 -15.15 -6.39
N PRO A 74 -14.37 -13.81 -6.52
CA PRO A 74 -13.36 -12.82 -6.17
C PRO A 74 -12.83 -12.94 -4.74
N ARG A 75 -13.65 -13.46 -3.81
CA ARG A 75 -13.31 -13.64 -2.39
C ARG A 75 -12.32 -14.77 -2.10
N ARG A 76 -12.07 -15.68 -3.05
CA ARG A 76 -11.13 -16.81 -2.82
C ARG A 76 -9.66 -16.46 -3.09
N ALA A 77 -9.34 -15.21 -3.37
CA ALA A 77 -7.95 -14.78 -3.44
C ALA A 77 -7.24 -15.03 -2.10
N HIS A 78 -5.97 -15.44 -2.14
CA HIS A 78 -5.22 -15.83 -0.94
C HIS A 78 -5.11 -14.73 0.12
N SER A 79 -5.35 -13.47 -0.26
CA SER A 79 -5.48 -12.35 0.66
C SER A 79 -6.46 -12.59 1.83
N ILE A 80 -7.49 -13.42 1.64
CA ILE A 80 -8.46 -13.78 2.69
C ILE A 80 -7.82 -14.49 3.90
N ALA A 81 -6.67 -15.13 3.70
CA ALA A 81 -5.95 -15.86 4.74
C ALA A 81 -5.13 -14.94 5.67
N ALA A 82 -5.07 -13.62 5.41
CA ALA A 82 -4.29 -12.71 6.23
C ALA A 82 -4.89 -12.53 7.63
N GLN A 83 -4.16 -12.89 8.68
CA GLN A 83 -4.61 -12.77 10.07
C GLN A 83 -3.83 -11.71 10.87
N GLY A 84 -2.57 -11.45 10.47
CA GLY A 84 -1.60 -10.63 11.20
C GLY A 84 -1.94 -9.15 11.31
N GLY A 85 -2.51 -8.56 10.27
CA GLY A 85 -2.79 -7.13 10.24
C GLY A 85 -1.95 -6.39 9.21
N ILE A 86 -2.10 -5.07 9.20
CA ILE A 86 -1.46 -4.14 8.28
C ILE A 86 -0.66 -3.10 9.07
N ASN A 87 0.60 -2.88 8.67
CA ASN A 87 1.46 -1.89 9.30
C ASN A 87 1.23 -0.50 8.68
N ALA A 88 1.07 0.52 9.52
CA ALA A 88 1.06 1.91 9.07
C ALA A 88 1.64 2.84 10.14
N ALA A 89 2.31 3.92 9.68
CA ALA A 89 2.96 4.92 10.52
C ALA A 89 1.99 5.86 11.26
N LYS A 90 0.82 5.36 11.68
CA LYS A 90 -0.24 6.15 12.30
C LYS A 90 -0.19 6.01 13.81
N ASN A 91 0.33 7.06 14.44
CA ASN A 91 0.68 7.08 15.85
C ASN A 91 -0.52 7.47 16.75
N TYR A 92 -1.45 6.53 16.98
CA TYR A 92 -2.50 6.69 18.00
C TYR A 92 -1.98 6.56 19.45
N PRO A 93 -1.09 5.59 19.77
CA PRO A 93 -0.60 5.40 21.13
C PRO A 93 0.40 6.48 21.60
N ASN A 94 0.77 7.42 20.72
CA ASN A 94 1.81 8.43 20.95
C ASN A 94 3.20 7.85 21.31
N ASP A 95 3.57 6.73 20.69
CA ASP A 95 4.85 6.02 20.90
C ASP A 95 6.03 6.60 20.07
N GLY A 96 5.77 7.68 19.35
CA GLY A 96 6.74 8.37 18.50
C GLY A 96 6.91 7.73 17.12
N ASP A 97 5.94 6.92 16.67
CA ASP A 97 5.96 6.38 15.31
C ASP A 97 5.97 7.48 14.25
N SER A 98 6.70 7.22 13.17
CA SER A 98 6.86 8.13 12.04
C SER A 98 7.09 7.37 10.74
N ILE A 99 6.82 8.05 9.62
CA ILE A 99 7.07 7.54 8.27
C ILE A 99 8.52 7.06 8.13
N TRP A 100 9.47 7.80 8.71
CA TRP A 100 10.89 7.44 8.65
C TRP A 100 11.21 6.17 9.43
N ARG A 101 10.58 5.95 10.59
CA ARG A 101 10.74 4.70 11.36
C ARG A 101 10.21 3.50 10.58
N LEU A 102 9.03 3.63 9.96
CA LEU A 102 8.46 2.55 9.14
C LEU A 102 9.35 2.23 7.94
N PHE A 103 9.88 3.27 7.29
CA PHE A 103 10.84 3.14 6.22
C PHE A 103 12.11 2.40 6.69
N TYR A 104 12.72 2.84 7.78
CA TYR A 104 13.95 2.25 8.31
C TYR A 104 13.77 0.77 8.69
N ASP A 105 12.71 0.45 9.43
CA ASP A 105 12.39 -0.94 9.82
C ASP A 105 12.18 -1.83 8.60
N THR A 106 11.56 -1.30 7.52
CA THR A 106 11.32 -2.06 6.29
C THR A 106 12.60 -2.28 5.49
N VAL A 107 13.49 -1.28 5.41
CA VAL A 107 14.79 -1.43 4.73
C VAL A 107 15.69 -2.42 5.49
N LYS A 108 15.78 -2.27 6.81
CA LYS A 108 16.54 -3.18 7.67
C LYS A 108 15.98 -4.59 7.63
N GLY A 109 14.67 -4.76 7.73
CA GLY A 109 14.00 -6.06 7.65
C GLY A 109 14.14 -6.73 6.28
N GLY A 110 14.30 -5.94 5.22
CA GLY A 110 14.60 -6.40 3.87
C GLY A 110 16.09 -6.67 3.60
N ASP A 111 16.93 -6.68 4.63
CA ASP A 111 18.39 -6.88 4.54
C ASP A 111 19.05 -5.92 3.55
N TYR A 112 18.57 -4.67 3.48
CA TYR A 112 19.03 -3.63 2.54
C TYR A 112 18.93 -4.02 1.04
N ARG A 113 18.18 -5.08 0.72
CA ARG A 113 17.93 -5.51 -0.67
C ARG A 113 16.71 -4.85 -1.29
N ALA A 114 15.90 -4.18 -0.48
CA ALA A 114 14.70 -3.50 -0.92
C ALA A 114 15.02 -2.20 -1.67
N ARG A 115 14.18 -1.84 -2.65
CA ARG A 115 14.31 -0.56 -3.36
C ARG A 115 13.81 0.57 -2.47
N GLU A 116 14.72 1.30 -1.85
CA GLU A 116 14.44 2.35 -0.85
C GLU A 116 13.43 3.38 -1.35
N ALA A 117 13.49 3.76 -2.63
CA ALA A 117 12.53 4.66 -3.26
C ALA A 117 11.07 4.18 -3.09
N ASN A 118 10.82 2.90 -3.34
CA ASN A 118 9.48 2.32 -3.28
C ASN A 118 9.07 2.08 -1.82
N VAL A 119 10.01 1.69 -0.96
CA VAL A 119 9.77 1.51 0.47
C VAL A 119 9.36 2.82 1.13
N TYR A 120 10.03 3.92 0.79
CA TYR A 120 9.66 5.24 1.30
C TYR A 120 8.25 5.64 0.87
N ARG A 121 7.87 5.33 -0.39
CA ARG A 121 6.51 5.59 -0.89
C ARG A 121 5.45 4.78 -0.15
N LEU A 122 5.75 3.51 0.12
CA LEU A 122 4.89 2.64 0.93
C LEU A 122 4.66 3.25 2.32
N ALA A 123 5.74 3.68 2.99
CA ALA A 123 5.64 4.28 4.31
C ALA A 123 4.88 5.62 4.29
N GLN A 124 5.04 6.42 3.24
CA GLN A 124 4.34 7.69 3.09
C GLN A 124 2.83 7.52 2.89
N ILE A 125 2.41 6.49 2.12
CA ILE A 125 0.99 6.26 1.81
C ILE A 125 0.29 5.42 2.91
N SER A 126 1.03 4.74 3.78
CA SER A 126 0.45 3.77 4.73
C SER A 126 -0.71 4.34 5.56
N ASN A 127 -0.60 5.60 5.99
CA ASN A 127 -1.62 6.23 6.82
C ASN A 127 -2.92 6.46 6.04
N ASN A 128 -2.81 6.90 4.78
CA ASN A 128 -3.96 7.08 3.90
C ASN A 128 -4.65 5.75 3.57
N ILE A 129 -3.90 4.64 3.52
CA ILE A 129 -4.48 3.31 3.29
C ILE A 129 -5.37 2.90 4.46
N ILE A 130 -4.91 3.11 5.71
CA ILE A 130 -5.73 2.83 6.88
C ILE A 130 -7.00 3.67 6.87
N ASP A 131 -6.88 4.96 6.54
CA ASP A 131 -8.03 5.86 6.46
C ASP A 131 -9.03 5.43 5.38
N GLN A 132 -8.53 5.01 4.22
CA GLN A 132 -9.36 4.47 3.15
C GLN A 132 -10.07 3.19 3.59
N CYS A 133 -9.38 2.26 4.26
CA CYS A 133 -9.97 1.02 4.75
C CYS A 133 -11.07 1.31 5.80
N VAL A 134 -10.83 2.24 6.73
CA VAL A 134 -11.85 2.67 7.70
C VAL A 134 -13.06 3.30 7.01
N ALA A 135 -12.83 4.16 6.01
CA ALA A 135 -13.91 4.80 5.24
C ALA A 135 -14.73 3.77 4.43
N GLN A 136 -14.10 2.69 3.96
CA GLN A 136 -14.77 1.56 3.29
C GLN A 136 -15.51 0.63 4.29
N GLY A 137 -15.42 0.89 5.59
CA GLY A 137 -16.13 0.14 6.63
C GLY A 137 -15.38 -1.08 7.15
N VAL A 138 -14.07 -1.20 6.90
CA VAL A 138 -13.25 -2.29 7.46
C VAL A 138 -13.29 -2.21 8.99
N PRO A 139 -13.73 -3.28 9.68
CA PRO A 139 -13.96 -3.27 11.13
C PRO A 139 -12.67 -3.50 11.91
N PHE A 140 -11.74 -2.55 11.83
CA PHE A 140 -10.52 -2.57 12.65
C PHE A 140 -10.87 -2.61 14.13
N ALA A 141 -10.03 -3.31 14.90
CA ALA A 141 -10.09 -3.28 16.36
C ALA A 141 -9.97 -1.85 16.86
N ARG A 142 -10.75 -1.51 17.88
CA ARG A 142 -10.78 -0.19 18.49
C ARG A 142 -10.49 -0.29 19.98
N GLU A 143 -9.85 0.74 20.50
CA GLU A 143 -9.74 0.94 21.93
C GLU A 143 -11.06 1.45 22.50
N TYR A 144 -11.20 1.41 23.83
CA TYR A 144 -12.39 1.94 24.51
C TYR A 144 -12.66 3.41 24.16
N GLY A 145 -11.60 4.20 23.90
CA GLY A 145 -11.70 5.60 23.47
C GLY A 145 -12.16 5.81 22.02
N GLY A 146 -12.45 4.75 21.27
CA GLY A 146 -12.95 4.82 19.89
C GLY A 146 -11.88 4.99 18.80
N THR A 147 -10.62 5.21 19.20
CA THR A 147 -9.42 5.16 18.35
C THR A 147 -9.15 3.74 17.85
N LEU A 148 -8.41 3.62 16.75
CA LEU A 148 -7.97 2.31 16.25
C LEU A 148 -6.92 1.72 17.20
N ALA A 149 -7.06 0.44 17.49
CA ALA A 149 -6.13 -0.29 18.34
C ALA A 149 -4.96 -0.84 17.51
N ASN A 150 -3.76 -0.70 18.04
CA ASN A 150 -2.53 -1.23 17.46
C ASN A 150 -2.05 -2.45 18.24
N ARG A 151 -1.28 -3.34 17.59
CA ARG A 151 -0.55 -4.41 18.27
C ARG A 151 0.90 -4.49 17.83
N SER A 152 1.72 -5.16 18.64
CA SER A 152 3.08 -5.54 18.26
C SER A 152 3.06 -6.69 17.27
N PHE A 153 3.83 -6.58 16.18
CA PHE A 153 3.96 -7.62 15.16
C PHE A 153 5.27 -7.44 14.37
N GLY A 154 5.83 -8.56 13.87
CA GLY A 154 6.91 -8.54 12.87
C GLY A 154 8.25 -7.96 13.34
N GLY A 155 8.52 -7.92 14.65
CA GLY A 155 9.79 -7.40 15.18
C GLY A 155 9.97 -5.89 15.01
N ALA A 156 8.89 -5.16 14.73
CA ALA A 156 8.91 -3.69 14.66
C ALA A 156 9.20 -3.09 16.05
N GLN A 157 9.91 -1.96 16.08
CA GLN A 157 10.30 -1.31 17.34
C GLN A 157 9.12 -0.68 18.09
N VAL A 158 8.03 -0.36 17.40
CA VAL A 158 6.84 0.31 17.94
C VAL A 158 5.57 -0.39 17.44
N SER A 159 4.48 -0.26 18.18
CA SER A 159 3.23 -0.99 17.90
C SER A 159 2.42 -0.26 16.82
N ARG A 160 2.56 -0.72 15.57
CA ARG A 160 2.00 -0.04 14.39
C ARG A 160 1.10 -0.91 13.51
N THR A 161 0.75 -2.09 13.99
CA THR A 161 -0.04 -3.07 13.24
C THR A 161 -1.52 -2.93 13.57
N PHE A 162 -2.32 -2.52 12.59
CA PHE A 162 -3.78 -2.48 12.65
C PHE A 162 -4.35 -3.83 12.26
N TYR A 163 -5.39 -4.30 12.96
CA TYR A 163 -5.92 -5.65 12.78
C TYR A 163 -7.43 -5.72 13.00
N CYS A 164 -8.08 -6.70 12.37
CA CYS A 164 -9.49 -7.03 12.58
C CYS A 164 -9.56 -8.41 13.25
N ARG A 165 -9.30 -8.44 14.56
CA ARG A 165 -9.17 -9.68 15.35
C ARG A 165 -8.22 -10.68 14.65
N GLY A 166 -8.66 -11.92 14.40
CA GLY A 166 -7.90 -12.96 13.69
C GLY A 166 -8.21 -13.07 12.20
N GLN A 167 -8.90 -12.09 11.60
CA GLN A 167 -9.48 -12.20 10.25
C GLN A 167 -9.26 -10.93 9.42
N THR A 168 -8.08 -10.31 9.50
CA THR A 168 -7.84 -9.01 8.84
C THR A 168 -7.96 -9.06 7.31
N GLY A 169 -7.79 -10.22 6.69
CA GLY A 169 -7.88 -10.41 5.24
C GLY A 169 -9.28 -10.68 4.70
N GLN A 170 -10.26 -10.97 5.56
CA GLN A 170 -11.66 -11.22 5.17
C GLN A 170 -12.41 -9.92 4.88
#